data_AF-A0A4R9GL82-F1
#
_entry.id   AF-A0A4R9GL82-F1
#
_cell.length_a   1.000
_cell.length_b   1.000
_cell.length_c   1.000
_cell.angle_alpha   90.00
_cell.angle_beta   90.00
_cell.angle_gamma   90.00
#
_symmetry.space_group_name_H-M   'P 1'
#
loop_
_entity.id
_entity.type
_entity.pdbx_description
1 polymer ?
#
loop_
_entity_poly.entity_id
_entity_poly.type
_entity_poly.pdbx_seq_one_letter_code
_entity_poly.pdbx_strand_id
1 'polypeptide(L)'
;MRMLIPAVLICLSCGVKPVPPPKGTFCDPLKKERDCITLDFRDGKTILNEKEYALKSSGILNYAFSAESVTYDVEVLNENRVRIVGTDGSQKLFLRLKEKGERKKEWARLWQVIKESLGL
;
A
#
# COMPACT_ATOMS: atom_id res chain seq x y z
N MET A 1 20.13 29.71 47.29
CA MET A 1 18.88 29.77 46.52
C MET A 1 19.09 29.10 45.17
N ARG A 2 18.27 28.06 44.90
CA ARG A 2 17.86 27.49 43.60
C ARG A 2 18.91 27.25 42.49
N MET A 3 19.33 25.99 42.40
CA MET A 3 19.75 25.33 41.16
C MET A 3 18.68 25.51 40.08
N LEU A 4 19.08 25.94 38.88
CA LEU A 4 18.29 25.85 37.66
C LEU A 4 18.97 24.80 36.76
N ILE A 5 18.45 23.58 36.79
CA ILE A 5 18.78 22.55 35.80
C ILE A 5 17.86 22.82 34.60
N PRO A 6 18.37 23.14 33.41
CA PRO A 6 17.54 23.11 32.21
C PRO A 6 17.39 21.63 31.83
N ALA A 7 16.24 21.06 32.20
CA ALA A 7 15.79 19.79 31.66
C ALA A 7 15.50 19.98 30.17
N VAL A 8 16.53 19.77 29.34
CA VAL A 8 16.37 19.61 27.90
C VAL A 8 15.69 18.26 27.69
N LEU A 9 14.35 18.23 27.80
CA LEU A 9 13.53 17.17 27.25
C LEU A 9 13.66 17.25 25.74
N ILE A 10 14.63 16.53 25.21
CA ILE A 10 14.74 16.22 23.79
C ILE A 10 13.58 15.28 23.45
N CYS A 11 12.43 15.85 23.08
CA CYS A 11 11.35 15.13 22.42
C CYS A 11 11.81 14.75 21.00
N LEU A 12 12.66 13.72 20.89
CA LEU A 12 12.92 13.00 19.65
C LEU A 12 11.73 12.06 19.36
N SER A 13 10.52 12.61 19.22
CA SER A 13 9.48 11.94 18.43
C SER A 13 9.72 12.29 16.96
N CYS A 14 10.89 11.89 16.43
CA CYS A 14 11.05 11.72 14.99
C CYS A 14 10.17 10.53 14.64
N GLY A 15 8.86 10.77 14.52
CA GLY A 15 7.87 9.76 14.22
C GLY A 15 8.30 9.07 12.95
N VAL A 16 8.61 7.77 13.05
CA VAL A 16 8.97 6.94 11.90
C VAL A 16 7.79 7.04 10.96
N LYS A 17 7.96 7.80 9.86
CA LYS A 17 6.92 7.92 8.85
C LYS A 17 6.66 6.52 8.33
N PRO A 18 5.41 6.08 8.33
CA PRO A 18 5.16 4.69 8.07
C PRO A 18 5.54 4.35 6.63
N VAL A 19 6.19 3.19 6.47
CA VAL A 19 6.82 2.80 5.21
C VAL A 19 5.74 2.24 4.27
N PRO A 20 5.59 2.79 3.05
CA PRO A 20 4.63 2.27 2.09
C PRO A 20 4.85 0.78 1.82
N PRO A 21 3.77 0.03 1.51
CA PRO A 21 3.90 -1.37 1.12
C PRO A 21 4.88 -1.55 -0.04
N PRO A 22 5.56 -2.69 -0.16
CA PRO A 22 6.49 -2.94 -1.25
C PRO A 22 5.73 -3.24 -2.55
N LYS A 23 6.45 -3.36 -3.67
CA LYS A 23 5.86 -3.82 -4.93
C LYS A 23 5.19 -5.20 -4.78
N GLY A 24 4.05 -5.39 -5.44
CA GLY A 24 3.36 -6.68 -5.48
C GLY A 24 2.55 -6.87 -6.75
N THR A 25 2.43 -8.13 -7.19
CA THR A 25 1.47 -8.51 -8.24
C THR A 25 0.26 -9.18 -7.61
N PHE A 26 -0.92 -8.61 -7.84
CA PHE A 26 -2.18 -9.04 -7.25
C PHE A 26 -3.11 -9.55 -8.35
N CYS A 27 -3.74 -10.70 -8.13
CA CYS A 27 -4.58 -11.36 -9.13
C CYS A 27 -5.96 -11.72 -8.57
N ASP A 28 -6.95 -11.83 -9.45
CA ASP A 28 -8.27 -12.35 -9.10
C ASP A 28 -8.14 -13.82 -8.63
N PRO A 29 -8.53 -14.17 -7.40
CA PRO A 29 -8.47 -15.55 -6.94
C PRO A 29 -9.50 -16.47 -7.63
N LEU A 30 -10.56 -15.92 -8.22
CA LEU A 30 -11.66 -16.68 -8.81
C LEU A 30 -11.46 -16.96 -10.30
N LYS A 31 -10.63 -16.17 -11.00
CA LYS A 31 -10.35 -16.36 -12.43
C LYS A 31 -9.06 -17.15 -12.63
N LYS A 32 -9.12 -18.19 -13.47
CA LYS A 32 -7.94 -18.99 -13.86
C LYS A 32 -7.00 -18.24 -14.80
N GLU A 33 -7.50 -17.27 -15.57
CA GLU A 33 -6.70 -16.49 -16.52
C GLU A 33 -6.56 -15.01 -16.10
N ARG A 34 -5.33 -14.67 -15.69
CA ARG A 34 -4.53 -13.43 -15.84
C ARG A 34 -5.13 -12.02 -15.66
N ASP A 35 -6.24 -11.83 -14.97
CA ASP A 35 -6.57 -10.49 -14.43
C ASP A 35 -5.68 -10.18 -13.22
N CYS A 36 -4.42 -9.84 -13.52
CA CYS A 36 -3.41 -9.44 -12.55
C CYS A 36 -3.01 -7.98 -12.78
N ILE A 37 -2.74 -7.29 -11.69
CA ILE A 37 -2.18 -5.93 -11.68
C ILE A 37 -0.89 -5.96 -10.86
N THR A 38 0.13 -5.24 -11.32
CA THR A 38 1.31 -4.99 -10.51
C THR A 38 1.21 -3.58 -9.95
N LEU A 39 1.32 -3.46 -8.62
CA LEU A 39 1.31 -2.20 -7.90
C LEU A 39 2.68 -2.01 -7.25
N ASP A 40 3.32 -0.89 -7.55
CA ASP A 40 4.56 -0.44 -6.94
C ASP A 40 4.28 0.82 -6.12
N PHE A 41 3.94 0.62 -4.84
CA PHE A 41 3.54 1.72 -3.97
C PHE A 41 4.71 2.62 -3.57
N ARG A 42 5.96 2.16 -3.73
CA ARG A 42 7.17 2.94 -3.42
C ARG A 42 7.58 3.80 -4.60
N ASP A 43 7.53 3.24 -5.81
CA ASP A 43 7.88 3.97 -7.03
C ASP A 43 6.69 4.72 -7.64
N GLY A 44 5.48 4.54 -7.10
CA GLY A 44 4.27 5.21 -7.58
C GLY A 44 3.86 4.75 -8.98
N LYS A 45 3.97 3.45 -9.24
CA LYS A 45 3.70 2.85 -10.57
C LYS A 45 2.69 1.72 -10.49
N THR A 46 1.84 1.63 -11.51
CA THR A 46 0.90 0.53 -11.73
C THR A 46 1.13 -0.06 -13.10
N ILE A 47 1.16 -1.38 -13.23
CA ILE A 47 1.15 -2.07 -14.52
C ILE A 47 -0.15 -2.85 -14.63
N LEU A 48 -0.99 -2.47 -15.60
CA LEU A 48 -2.27 -3.09 -15.92
C LEU A 48 -2.33 -3.36 -17.42
N ASN A 49 -2.61 -4.61 -17.82
CA ASN A 49 -2.64 -5.02 -19.22
C ASN A 49 -1.38 -4.59 -20.00
N GLU A 50 -0.20 -4.82 -19.41
CA GLU A 50 1.13 -4.48 -19.99
C GLU A 50 1.39 -2.98 -20.20
N LYS A 51 0.48 -2.10 -19.75
CA LYS A 51 0.66 -0.65 -19.76
C LYS A 51 0.99 -0.13 -18.37
N GLU A 52 1.90 0.84 -18.31
CA GLU A 52 2.29 1.53 -17.08
C GLU A 52 1.44 2.78 -16.85
N TYR A 53 1.01 2.99 -15.61
CA TYR A 53 0.23 4.15 -15.15
C TYR A 53 0.83 4.70 -13.86
N ALA A 54 0.64 6.00 -13.62
CA ALA A 54 1.05 6.63 -12.38
C ALA A 54 0.10 6.24 -11.23
N LEU A 55 0.67 5.69 -10.16
CA LEU A 55 -0.03 5.37 -8.91
C LEU A 55 0.19 6.50 -7.91
N LYS A 56 -0.86 7.29 -7.68
CA LYS A 56 -0.83 8.44 -6.76
C LYS A 56 -1.26 8.00 -5.37
N SER A 57 -0.52 8.39 -4.34
CA SER A 57 -0.87 8.12 -2.94
C SER A 57 -1.71 9.26 -2.38
N SER A 58 -2.81 8.92 -1.71
CA SER A 58 -3.56 9.83 -0.81
C SER A 58 -3.33 9.49 0.67
N GLY A 59 -2.74 8.32 0.94
CA GLY A 59 -2.29 7.88 2.26
C GLY A 59 -1.47 6.60 2.13
N ILE A 60 -1.00 6.05 3.26
CA ILE A 60 -0.11 4.88 3.22
C ILE A 60 -0.77 3.61 2.67
N LEU A 61 -2.09 3.48 2.85
CA LEU A 61 -2.89 2.35 2.37
C LEU A 61 -3.85 2.73 1.24
N ASN A 62 -3.89 4.00 0.83
CA ASN A 62 -4.86 4.51 -0.13
C ASN A 62 -4.14 5.17 -1.31
N TYR A 63 -4.45 4.67 -2.49
CA TYR A 63 -3.84 5.09 -3.74
C TYR A 63 -4.90 5.21 -4.83
N ALA A 64 -4.57 5.87 -5.92
CA ALA A 64 -5.40 5.92 -7.11
C ALA A 64 -4.54 5.95 -8.36
N PHE A 65 -5.03 5.35 -9.44
CA PHE A 65 -4.44 5.49 -10.77
C PHE A 65 -5.55 5.65 -11.80
N SER A 66 -5.26 6.32 -12.91
CA SER A 66 -6.20 6.48 -14.02
C SER A 66 -5.68 5.70 -15.21
N ALA A 67 -6.52 4.82 -15.75
CA ALA A 67 -6.25 4.10 -16.99
C ALA A 67 -7.39 4.40 -17.97
N GLU A 68 -7.03 4.90 -19.16
CA GLU A 68 -8.01 5.36 -20.15
C GLU A 68 -8.91 6.46 -19.58
N SER A 69 -10.23 6.25 -19.54
CA SER A 69 -11.21 7.21 -19.02
C SER A 69 -11.73 6.86 -17.62
N VAL A 70 -11.16 5.85 -16.96
CA VAL A 70 -11.60 5.37 -15.64
C VAL A 70 -10.51 5.63 -14.61
N THR A 71 -10.89 6.18 -13.46
CA THR A 71 -10.01 6.27 -12.29
C THR A 71 -10.32 5.11 -11.36
N TYR A 72 -9.28 4.49 -10.83
CA TYR A 72 -9.35 3.35 -9.95
C TYR A 72 -8.79 3.73 -8.58
N ASP A 73 -9.62 3.63 -7.56
CA ASP A 73 -9.22 3.73 -6.16
C ASP A 73 -8.67 2.38 -5.71
N VAL A 74 -7.53 2.40 -5.03
CA VAL A 74 -6.80 1.23 -4.56
C VAL A 74 -6.64 1.34 -3.05
N GLU A 75 -7.24 0.38 -2.33
CA GLU A 75 -7.16 0.25 -0.88
C GLU A 75 -6.37 -1.01 -0.52
N VAL A 76 -5.31 -0.85 0.28
CA VAL A 76 -4.52 -1.96 0.81
C VAL A 76 -5.18 -2.46 2.10
N LEU A 77 -5.88 -3.59 2.00
CA LEU A 77 -6.68 -4.13 3.10
C LEU A 77 -5.84 -4.87 4.15
N ASN A 78 -4.82 -5.61 3.70
CA ASN A 78 -3.88 -6.32 4.54
C ASN A 78 -2.62 -6.71 3.78
N GLU A 79 -1.76 -7.54 4.39
CA GLU A 79 -0.46 -7.92 3.83
C GLU A 79 -0.52 -8.69 2.51
N ASN A 80 -1.70 -9.19 2.11
CA ASN A 80 -1.87 -9.95 0.89
C ASN A 80 -3.10 -9.58 0.06
N ARG A 81 -3.86 -8.55 0.44
CA ARG A 81 -5.11 -8.18 -0.23
C ARG A 81 -5.17 -6.69 -0.53
N VAL A 82 -5.59 -6.40 -1.75
CA VAL A 82 -5.99 -5.05 -2.15
C VAL A 82 -7.42 -5.09 -2.68
N ARG A 83 -8.12 -3.98 -2.53
CA ARG A 83 -9.41 -3.71 -3.14
C ARG A 83 -9.23 -2.62 -4.18
N ILE A 84 -9.77 -2.85 -5.37
CA ILE A 84 -9.76 -1.86 -6.45
C ILE A 84 -11.20 -1.54 -6.86
N VAL A 85 -11.52 -0.25 -6.96
CA VAL A 85 -12.85 0.24 -7.33
C VAL A 85 -12.71 1.30 -8.41
N GLY A 86 -13.31 1.07 -9.58
CA GLY A 86 -13.40 2.08 -10.64
C GLY A 86 -14.48 3.13 -10.36
N THR A 87 -14.25 4.38 -10.73
CA THR A 87 -15.22 5.49 -10.62
C THR A 87 -16.48 5.28 -11.46
N ASP A 88 -16.44 4.40 -12.45
CA ASP A 88 -17.56 3.95 -13.28
C ASP A 88 -18.44 2.91 -12.59
N GLY A 89 -18.16 2.57 -11.33
CA GLY A 89 -18.85 1.51 -10.60
C GLY A 89 -18.36 0.11 -10.95
N SER A 90 -17.27 -0.03 -11.71
CA SER A 90 -16.57 -1.30 -11.88
C SER A 90 -15.93 -1.71 -10.54
N GLN A 91 -16.73 -2.35 -9.67
CA GLN A 91 -16.20 -3.12 -8.54
C GLN A 91 -15.56 -4.36 -9.10
N LYS A 92 -14.28 -4.24 -9.41
CA LYS A 92 -13.50 -5.37 -9.84
C LYS A 92 -12.25 -5.36 -8.97
N LEU A 93 -12.35 -6.25 -7.97
CA LEU A 93 -11.31 -7.19 -7.57
C LEU A 93 -10.82 -7.00 -6.13
N PHE A 94 -11.19 -7.94 -5.28
CA PHE A 94 -10.41 -8.29 -4.10
C PHE A 94 -9.24 -9.14 -4.58
N LEU A 95 -8.15 -8.47 -4.93
CA LEU A 95 -7.00 -9.15 -5.50
C LEU A 95 -6.12 -9.69 -4.39
N ARG A 96 -5.62 -10.91 -4.60
CA ARG A 96 -4.67 -11.53 -3.70
C ARG A 96 -3.27 -11.44 -4.28
N LEU A 97 -2.29 -11.14 -3.42
CA LEU A 97 -0.88 -11.20 -3.78
C LEU A 97 -0.57 -12.60 -4.33
N LYS A 98 -0.08 -12.66 -5.56
CA LYS A 98 0.24 -13.90 -6.28
C LYS A 98 1.42 -14.65 -5.66
N GLU A 99 2.35 -13.89 -5.08
CA GLU A 99 3.67 -14.37 -4.68
C GLU A 99 3.62 -15.23 -3.41
N LYS A 100 4.50 -16.24 -3.36
CA LYS A 100 4.65 -17.17 -2.23
C LYS A 100 6.06 -17.05 -1.67
N GLY A 101 6.25 -17.44 -0.39
CA GLY A 101 7.57 -17.52 0.24
C GLY A 101 8.06 -16.21 0.88
N GLU A 102 9.34 -15.89 0.71
CA GLU A 102 10.05 -14.79 1.40
C GLU A 102 9.37 -13.42 1.23
N ARG A 103 8.92 -13.11 0.02
CA ARG A 103 8.25 -11.83 -0.24
C ARG A 103 6.93 -11.69 0.53
N LYS A 104 6.20 -12.78 0.73
CA LYS A 104 5.01 -12.78 1.60
C LYS A 104 5.38 -12.51 3.07
N LYS A 105 6.54 -13.01 3.53
CA LYS A 105 7.04 -12.71 4.89
C LYS A 105 7.46 -11.25 5.03
N GLU A 106 8.09 -10.67 4.00
CA GLU A 106 8.43 -9.25 3.96
C GLU A 106 7.17 -8.38 4.07
N TRP A 107 6.16 -8.67 3.26
CA TRP A 107 4.84 -8.04 3.33
C TRP A 107 4.22 -8.15 4.73
N ALA A 108 4.25 -9.33 5.34
CA ALA A 108 3.71 -9.53 6.68
C ALA A 108 4.45 -8.73 7.75
N ARG A 109 5.78 -8.61 7.67
CA ARG A 109 6.61 -7.81 8.58
C ARG A 109 6.29 -6.31 8.43
N LEU A 110 6.28 -5.82 7.19
CA LEU A 110 5.96 -4.42 6.91
C LEU A 110 4.53 -4.07 7.34
N TRP A 111 3.59 -5.00 7.18
CA TRP A 111 2.23 -4.81 7.67
C TRP A 111 2.16 -4.62 9.20
N GLN A 112 2.99 -5.33 9.98
CA GLN A 112 3.05 -5.07 11.43
C GLN A 112 3.50 -3.64 11.74
N VAL A 113 4.57 -3.18 11.07
CA VAL A 113 5.07 -1.81 11.24
C VAL A 113 4.01 -0.78 10.84
N ILE A 114 3.28 -1.02 9.75
CA ILE A 114 2.19 -0.14 9.33
C ILE A 114 1.07 -0.12 10.37
N LYS A 115 0.63 -1.27 10.90
CA LYS A 115 -0.39 -1.30 11.94
C LYS A 115 0.03 -0.54 13.20
N GLU A 116 1.24 -0.78 13.69
CA GLU A 116 1.80 -0.07 14.85
C GLU A 116 1.82 1.44 14.63
N SER A 117 2.21 1.88 13.43
CA SER A 117 2.25 3.31 13.10
C SER A 117 0.88 3.97 12.97
N LEU A 118 -0.15 3.18 12.64
CA LEU A 118 -1.53 3.65 12.48
C LEU A 118 -2.35 3.45 13.76
N GLY A 119 -1.80 2.80 14.80
CA GLY A 119 -2.52 2.46 16.03
C GLY A 119 -3.60 1.40 15.84
N LEU A 120 -3.40 0.47 14.89
CA LEU A 120 -4.33 -0.61 14.52
C LEU A 120 -3.98 -1.98 15.14
#